data_AF-A0A2N2B689-F1
#
_entry.id   AF-A0A2N2B689-F1
#
_cell.length_a   1.000
_cell.length_b   1.000
_cell.length_c   1.000
_cell.angle_alpha   90.00
_cell.angle_beta   90.00
_cell.angle_gamma   90.00
#
_symmetry.space_group_name_H-M   'P 1'
#
loop_
_entity.id
_entity.type
_entity.pdbx_description
1 polymer ?
#
loop_
_entity_poly.entity_id
_entity_poly.type
_entity_poly.pdbx_seq_one_letter_code
_entity_poly.pdbx_strand_id
1 'polypeptide(L)'
;MDFSIHVAKVVQIGNFELWITESMINSWIICGVLILIALIVRKAIKNPQKVPEGIQNVVEFMVDTLDNFAETTMGKHGRKFGSFYGSMLIYILVCNLSGLFLGPSIGAPVAGEPKVLIDFMRPPTAD
;
A
#
# COMPACT_ATOMS: atom_id res chain seq x y z
N MET A 1 -5.74 -1.34 -28.31
CA MET A 1 -5.11 -1.39 -26.97
C MET A 1 -4.32 -0.12 -26.84
N ASP A 2 -4.92 0.87 -26.19
CA ASP A 2 -4.25 2.13 -25.89
C ASP A 2 -3.39 1.88 -24.65
N PHE A 3 -2.07 1.81 -24.84
CA PHE A 3 -1.12 1.79 -23.74
C PHE A 3 -1.03 3.23 -23.23
N SER A 4 -2.03 3.67 -22.46
CA SER A 4 -1.99 4.91 -21.69
C SER A 4 -0.94 4.80 -20.58
N ILE A 5 0.33 4.76 -20.98
CA ILE A 5 1.47 4.93 -20.09
C ILE A 5 1.55 6.43 -19.81
N HIS A 6 0.93 6.87 -18.73
CA HIS A 6 1.13 8.22 -18.21
C HIS A 6 2.53 8.27 -17.59
N VAL A 7 3.51 8.52 -18.47
CA VAL A 7 4.90 8.71 -18.09
C VAL A 7 5.01 10.07 -17.41
N ALA A 8 5.18 10.07 -16.09
CA ALA A 8 5.32 11.28 -15.29
C ALA A 8 6.66 11.98 -15.57
N LYS A 9 7.75 11.21 -15.70
CA LYS A 9 9.09 11.74 -16.00
C LYS A 9 10.05 10.66 -16.48
N VAL A 10 10.81 10.93 -17.55
CA VAL A 10 11.97 10.10 -17.93
C VAL A 10 13.21 10.70 -17.26
N VAL A 11 13.88 9.93 -16.40
CA VAL A 11 15.13 10.34 -15.77
C VAL A 11 16.26 9.52 -16.38
N GLN A 12 17.16 10.20 -17.10
CA GLN A 12 18.35 9.60 -17.69
C GLN A 12 19.46 9.54 -16.62
N ILE A 13 19.84 8.34 -16.16
CA ILE A 13 21.02 8.14 -15.31
C ILE A 13 22.06 7.39 -16.15
N GLY A 14 22.98 8.14 -16.78
CA GLY A 14 23.98 7.56 -17.69
C GLY A 14 23.36 7.07 -19.00
N ASN A 15 23.56 5.78 -19.34
CA ASN A 15 23.01 5.12 -20.54
C ASN A 15 21.67 4.38 -20.28
N PHE A 16 21.07 4.54 -19.10
CA PHE A 16 19.80 3.89 -18.75
C PHE A 16 18.66 4.91 -18.71
N GLU A 17 17.64 4.69 -19.54
CA GLU A 17 16.41 5.46 -19.53
C GLU A 17 15.47 4.89 -18.45
N LEU A 18 15.33 5.57 -17.32
CA LEU A 18 14.37 5.19 -16.29
C LEU A 18 13.04 5.92 -16.53
N TRP A 19 12.02 5.14 -16.87
CA TRP A 19 10.65 5.58 -17.09
C TRP A 19 9.94 5.62 -15.73
N ILE A 20 9.71 6.81 -15.17
CA ILE A 20 8.91 6.97 -13.95
C ILE A 20 7.45 7.17 -14.38
N THR A 21 6.63 6.16 -14.15
CA THR A 21 5.18 6.17 -14.40
C THR A 21 4.43 6.72 -13.18
N GLU A 22 3.28 7.35 -13.39
CA GLU A 22 2.36 7.79 -12.31
C GLU A 22 2.07 6.67 -11.29
N SER A 23 1.90 5.43 -11.76
CA SER A 23 1.61 4.26 -10.92
C SER A 23 2.76 3.85 -10.01
N MET A 24 4.01 4.13 -10.41
CA MET A 24 5.19 3.96 -9.56
C MET A 24 5.13 4.95 -8.39
N ILE A 25 4.76 6.21 -8.67
CA ILE A 25 4.64 7.26 -7.67
C ILE A 25 3.49 6.93 -6.71
N ASN A 26 2.32 6.53 -7.21
CA ASN A 26 1.19 6.12 -6.37
C ASN A 26 1.55 4.94 -5.46
N SER A 27 2.26 3.94 -5.99
CA SER A 27 2.75 2.80 -5.19
C SER A 27 3.68 3.26 -4.06
N TRP A 28 4.59 4.19 -4.34
CA TRP A 28 5.50 4.74 -3.32
C TRP A 28 4.76 5.54 -2.25
N ILE A 29 3.73 6.31 -2.63
CA ILE A 29 2.88 7.04 -1.68
C ILE A 29 2.18 6.06 -0.73
N ILE A 30 1.54 5.01 -1.29
CA ILE A 30 0.84 3.99 -0.50
C ILE A 30 1.81 3.26 0.43
N CYS A 31 2.97 2.85 -0.07
CA CYS A 31 4.04 2.26 0.74
C CYS A 31 4.48 3.19 1.86
N GLY A 32 4.67 4.49 1.56
CA GLY A 32 5.05 5.49 2.55
C GLY A 32 4.03 5.63 3.68
N VAL A 33 2.73 5.70 3.34
CA VAL A 33 1.63 5.76 4.31
C VAL A 33 1.59 4.52 5.18
N LEU A 34 1.70 3.33 4.58
CA LEU A 34 1.71 2.06 5.32
C LEU A 34 2.89 1.97 6.29
N ILE A 35 4.09 2.35 5.84
CA ILE A 35 5.29 2.38 6.69
C ILE A 35 5.09 3.35 7.86
N LEU A 36 4.53 4.53 7.61
CA LEU A 36 4.28 5.53 8.64
C LEU A 36 3.29 5.00 9.70
N ILE A 37 2.19 4.38 9.27
CA ILE A 37 1.23 3.73 10.17
C ILE A 37 1.92 2.62 10.98
N ALA A 38 2.73 1.77 10.33
CA ALA A 38 3.46 0.70 11.00
C ALA A 38 4.42 1.25 12.07
N LEU A 39 5.10 2.37 11.80
CA LEU A 39 5.98 3.03 12.77
C LEU A 39 5.20 3.63 13.96
N ILE A 40 4.03 4.20 13.72
CA ILE A 40 3.15 4.72 14.78
C ILE A 40 2.68 3.57 15.67
N VAL A 41 2.18 2.49 15.08
CA VAL A 41 1.74 1.28 15.80
C VAL A 41 2.89 0.68 16.61
N ARG A 42 4.08 0.55 16.01
CA ARG A 42 5.28 0.07 16.70
C ARG A 42 5.64 0.93 17.91
N LYS A 43 5.50 2.26 17.79
CA LYS A 43 5.75 3.17 18.90
C LYS A 43 4.70 3.04 19.99
N ALA A 44 3.42 2.85 19.62
CA ALA A 44 2.32 2.65 20.56
C ALA A 44 2.44 1.36 21.37
N ILE A 45 3.00 0.29 20.77
CA ILE A 45 3.15 -1.04 21.41
C ILE A 45 4.54 -1.21 22.05
N LYS A 46 5.40 -0.18 22.06
CA LYS A 46 6.78 -0.28 22.57
C LYS A 46 6.87 -0.71 24.04
N ASN A 47 5.85 -0.39 24.84
CA ASN A 47 5.71 -0.84 26.23
C ASN A 47 4.46 -1.71 26.37
N PRO A 48 4.50 -2.97 25.92
CA PRO A 48 3.33 -3.84 25.95
C PRO A 48 2.93 -4.10 27.40
N GLN A 49 1.66 -3.89 27.72
CA GLN A 49 1.14 -4.26 29.03
C GLN A 49 0.84 -5.77 29.05
N LYS A 50 0.95 -6.37 30.24
CA LYS A 50 0.68 -7.81 30.45
C LYS A 50 -0.79 -8.17 30.21
N VAL A 51 -1.68 -7.19 30.43
CA VAL A 51 -3.09 -7.27 30.06
C VAL A 51 -3.25 -6.31 28.88
N PRO A 52 -3.61 -6.79 27.68
CA PRO A 52 -3.71 -5.93 26.51
C PRO A 52 -4.90 -4.97 26.65
N GLU A 53 -4.64 -3.67 26.61
CA GLU A 53 -5.68 -2.63 26.65
C GLU A 53 -5.57 -1.70 25.43
N GLY A 54 -6.72 -1.21 24.96
CA GLY A 54 -6.81 -0.22 23.87
C GLY A 54 -6.27 -0.71 22.52
N ILE A 55 -5.30 0.01 21.96
CA ILE A 55 -4.74 -0.22 20.61
C ILE A 55 -3.98 -1.55 20.53
N GLN A 56 -3.36 -1.99 21.63
CA GLN A 56 -2.65 -3.28 21.69
C GLN A 56 -3.61 -4.45 21.41
N ASN A 57 -4.80 -4.44 22.02
CA ASN A 57 -5.81 -5.49 21.82
C ASN A 57 -6.26 -5.59 20.35
N VAL A 58 -6.47 -4.46 19.67
CA VAL A 58 -6.88 -4.45 18.26
C VAL A 58 -5.78 -5.02 17.36
N VAL A 59 -4.53 -4.63 17.60
CA VAL A 59 -3.39 -5.09 16.79
C VAL A 59 -3.09 -6.57 17.04
N GLU A 60 -3.13 -7.03 18.29
CA GLU A 60 -2.99 -8.45 18.63
C GLU A 60 -4.11 -9.28 17.99
N PHE A 61 -5.36 -8.83 18.09
CA PHE A 61 -6.49 -9.48 17.44
C PHE A 61 -6.33 -9.57 15.91
N MET A 62 -5.85 -8.50 15.26
CA MET A 62 -5.59 -8.51 13.82
C MET A 62 -4.48 -9.50 13.45
N VAL A 63 -3.36 -9.50 14.19
CA VAL A 63 -2.23 -10.41 13.93
C VAL A 63 -2.65 -11.86 14.16
N ASP A 64 -3.35 -12.16 15.25
CA ASP A 64 -3.86 -13.51 15.52
C ASP A 64 -4.85 -13.97 14.45
N THR A 65 -5.70 -13.08 13.93
CA THR A 65 -6.61 -13.42 12.84
C THR A 65 -5.85 -13.79 11.57
N LEU A 66 -4.80 -13.03 11.23
CA LEU A 66 -3.96 -13.29 10.07
C LEU A 66 -3.13 -14.57 10.22
N ASP A 67 -2.60 -14.83 11.42
CA ASP A 67 -1.85 -16.05 11.74
C ASP A 67 -2.75 -17.28 11.67
N ASN A 68 -3.97 -17.21 12.22
CA ASN A 68 -4.96 -18.29 12.13
C ASN A 68 -5.39 -18.54 10.67
N PHE A 69 -5.55 -17.48 9.88
CA PHE A 69 -5.84 -17.60 8.45
C PHE A 69 -4.70 -18.31 7.70
N ALA A 70 -3.45 -17.94 7.97
CA ALA A 70 -2.28 -18.57 7.39
C ALA A 70 -2.13 -20.04 7.83
N GLU A 71 -2.37 -20.36 9.10
CA GLU A 71 -2.34 -21.73 9.61
C GLU A 71 -3.47 -22.60 9.03
N THR A 72 -4.67 -22.05 8.88
CA THR A 72 -5.80 -22.79 8.28
C THR A 72 -5.54 -23.10 6.80
N THR A 73 -4.86 -22.20 6.08
CA THR A 73 -4.59 -22.36 4.65
C THR A 73 -3.35 -23.21 4.36
N MET A 74 -2.29 -23.08 5.15
CA MET A 74 -0.99 -23.73 4.90
C MET A 74 -0.65 -24.85 5.90
N GLY A 75 -1.50 -25.11 6.90
CA GLY A 75 -1.28 -26.08 7.97
C GLY A 75 -0.36 -25.57 9.08
N LYS A 76 0.10 -26.49 9.96
CA LYS A 76 0.84 -26.19 11.21
C LYS A 76 2.12 -25.33 11.07
N HIS A 77 2.66 -25.21 9.86
CA HIS A 77 3.84 -24.37 9.60
C HIS A 77 3.49 -22.99 9.02
N GLY A 78 2.21 -22.74 8.71
CA GLY A 78 1.70 -21.51 8.11
C GLY A 78 1.91 -20.27 8.99
N ARG A 79 1.94 -20.44 10.32
CA ARG A 79 2.12 -19.31 11.25
C ARG A 79 3.43 -18.54 11.04
N LYS A 80 4.49 -19.20 10.56
CA LYS A 80 5.76 -18.52 10.23
C LYS A 80 5.64 -17.58 9.03
N PHE A 81 4.67 -17.82 8.15
CA PHE A 81 4.41 -17.01 6.97
C PHE A 81 3.32 -15.96 7.18
N GLY A 82 2.65 -15.97 8.34
CA GLY A 82 1.54 -15.07 8.67
C GLY A 82 1.93 -13.59 8.55
N SER A 83 3.11 -13.20 9.04
CA SER A 83 3.58 -11.81 8.89
C SER A 83 3.84 -11.40 7.43
N PHE A 84 4.32 -12.32 6.59
CA PHE A 84 4.57 -12.05 5.17
C PHE A 84 3.25 -11.89 4.41
N TYR A 85 2.38 -12.91 4.46
CA TYR A 85 1.08 -12.86 3.78
C TYR A 85 0.16 -11.79 4.36
N GLY A 86 0.22 -11.54 5.67
CA GLY A 86 -0.50 -10.46 6.34
C GLY A 86 -0.13 -9.09 5.81
N SER A 87 1.17 -8.80 5.67
CA SER A 87 1.63 -7.53 5.09
C SER A 87 1.20 -7.36 3.62
N MET A 88 1.24 -8.44 2.84
CA MET A 88 0.81 -8.43 1.44
C MET A 88 -0.70 -8.20 1.32
N LEU A 89 -1.50 -8.85 2.17
CA LEU A 89 -2.95 -8.70 2.21
C LEU A 89 -3.35 -7.27 2.57
N ILE A 90 -2.72 -6.70 3.61
CA ILE A 90 -2.93 -5.31 4.02
C ILE A 90 -2.53 -4.35 2.88
N TYR A 91 -1.39 -4.58 2.22
CA TYR A 91 -0.96 -3.77 1.08
C TYR A 91 -1.99 -3.78 -0.05
N ILE A 92 -2.43 -4.95 -0.50
CA ILE A 92 -3.41 -5.09 -1.58
C ILE A 92 -4.75 -4.45 -1.19
N LEU A 93 -5.20 -4.66 0.05
CA LEU A 93 -6.44 -4.06 0.56
C LEU A 93 -6.35 -2.54 0.54
N VAL A 94 -5.24 -1.96 0.97
CA VAL A 94 -5.04 -0.50 0.94
C VAL A 94 -4.89 0.01 -0.48
N CYS A 95 -4.22 -0.70 -1.39
CA CYS A 95 -4.20 -0.35 -2.80
C CYS A 95 -5.61 -0.29 -3.40
N ASN A 96 -6.44 -1.29 -3.13
CA ASN A 96 -7.80 -1.33 -3.64
C ASN A 96 -8.70 -0.26 -3.00
N LEU A 97 -8.53 0.03 -1.70
CA LEU A 97 -9.23 1.13 -1.03
C LEU A 97 -8.70 2.50 -1.40
N SER A 98 -7.44 2.63 -1.81
CA SER A 98 -6.82 3.90 -2.19
C SER A 98 -7.49 4.49 -3.43
N GLY A 99 -7.91 3.64 -4.39
CA GLY A 99 -8.77 4.11 -5.48
C GLY A 99 -9.99 4.84 -4.90
N LEU A 100 -10.72 4.21 -3.99
CA LEU A 100 -11.96 4.76 -3.43
C LEU A 100 -11.76 5.98 -2.52
N PHE A 101 -10.75 5.99 -1.64
CA PHE A 101 -10.57 7.00 -0.60
C PHE A 101 -9.55 8.11 -0.94
N LEU A 102 -8.61 7.87 -1.86
CA LEU A 102 -7.56 8.83 -2.27
C LEU A 102 -7.85 9.48 -3.64
N GLY A 103 -9.12 9.68 -4.01
CA GLY A 103 -9.50 10.59 -5.10
C GLY A 103 -9.84 11.99 -4.57
N PRO A 104 -9.50 13.11 -5.24
CA PRO A 104 -8.75 13.28 -6.48
C PRO A 104 -7.24 13.43 -6.21
N SER A 105 -6.40 12.75 -6.98
CA SER A 105 -4.96 13.03 -6.96
C SER A 105 -4.70 14.30 -7.76
N ILE A 106 -3.70 15.06 -7.35
CA ILE A 106 -3.13 16.14 -8.15
C ILE A 106 -2.40 15.44 -9.30
N GLY A 107 -3.13 15.05 -10.34
CA GLY A 107 -2.54 14.53 -11.56
C GLY A 107 -1.52 15.54 -12.06
N ALA A 108 -0.28 15.10 -12.30
CA ALA A 108 0.63 15.91 -13.08
C ALA A 108 -0.06 16.25 -14.41
N PRO A 109 0.01 17.50 -14.90
CA PRO A 109 -0.70 17.88 -16.11
C PRO A 109 -0.26 16.99 -17.28
N VAL A 110 -1.17 16.14 -17.74
CA VAL A 110 -1.00 15.37 -18.97
C VAL A 110 -1.00 16.35 -20.14
N ALA A 111 0.08 16.36 -20.92
CA ALA A 111 0.25 17.29 -22.03
C ALA A 111 -0.81 17.03 -23.11
N GLY A 112 -1.83 17.89 -23.17
CA GLY A 112 -2.85 17.88 -24.24
C GLY A 112 -4.30 17.67 -23.79
N GLU A 113 -4.56 17.40 -22.51
CA GLU A 113 -5.93 17.17 -22.01
C GLU A 113 -6.44 18.35 -21.15
N PRO A 114 -7.72 18.74 -21.28
CA PRO A 114 -8.30 19.75 -20.40
C PRO A 114 -8.22 19.24 -18.95
N LYS A 115 -7.75 20.09 -18.02
CA LYS A 115 -7.72 19.79 -16.58
C LYS A 115 -9.11 19.33 -16.13
N VAL A 116 -9.32 18.02 -16.02
CA VAL A 116 -10.50 17.48 -15.36
C VAL A 116 -10.32 17.80 -13.87
N LEU A 117 -11.24 18.57 -13.31
CA LEU A 117 -11.15 19.10 -11.94
C LEU A 117 -11.13 17.99 -10.87
N ILE A 118 -11.50 16.76 -11.25
CA ILE A 118 -11.55 15.57 -10.40
C ILE A 118 -10.98 14.42 -11.22
N ASP A 119 -9.67 14.23 -11.17
CA ASP A 119 -9.01 13.03 -11.72
C ASP A 119 -8.83 12.00 -10.59
N PHE A 120 -9.39 10.81 -10.81
CA PHE A 120 -9.46 9.77 -9.78
C PHE A 120 -8.13 9.02 -9.72
N MET A 121 -7.55 8.90 -8.53
CA MET A 121 -6.28 8.17 -8.36
C MET A 121 -6.48 6.72 -8.83
N ARG A 122 -5.78 6.34 -9.90
CA ARG A 122 -5.80 4.96 -10.38
C ARG A 122 -4.97 4.12 -9.40
N PRO A 123 -5.55 3.07 -8.80
CA PRO A 123 -4.81 2.23 -7.89
C PRO A 123 -3.70 1.51 -8.67
N PRO A 124 -2.52 1.26 -8.09
CA PRO A 124 -1.43 0.57 -8.79
C PRO A 124 -1.76 -0.83 -9.29
N THR A 125 -2.87 -1.41 -8.81
CA THR A 125 -3.41 -2.71 -9.24
C THR A 125 -4.22 -2.65 -10.54
N ALA A 126 -4.50 -1.46 -11.06
CA ALA A 126 -5.25 -1.25 -12.30
C ALA A 126 -4.39 -1.29 -13.58
N ASP A 127 -3.07 -1.37 -13.42
CA ASP A 127 -2.06 -1.37 -14.49
C ASP A 127 -1.50 -2.77 -14.75
#